data_AF-A0A2J4R210-F1
#
_entry.id   AF-A0A2J4R210-F1
#
_cell.length_a   1.000
_cell.length_b   1.000
_cell.length_c   1.000
_cell.angle_alpha   90.00
_cell.angle_beta   90.00
_cell.angle_gamma   90.00
#
_symmetry.space_group_name_H-M   'P 1'
#
loop_
_entity.id
_entity.type
_entity.pdbx_description
1 polymer ?
#
loop_
_entity_poly.entity_id
_entity_poly.type
_entity_poly.pdbx_seq_one_letter_code
_entity_poly.pdbx_strand_id
1 'polypeptide(L)'
;MPNQQNTHQVKAADPHAGYSPRLCNEDLAPTRDQNWSWYNIFSFWMSDVHSMGGYVVAASFFTLGLASWQVLLCLLVGICIVQLCANLVAKPSQMAGVPYAVICRQAFGVFGANIPAVIRGLIAFAWYGIQTYLAAN
;
A
#
# COMPACT_ATOMS: atom_id res chain seq x y z
N MET A 1 49.25 25.07 -32.56
CA MET A 1 47.97 25.08 -31.81
C MET A 1 47.84 23.73 -31.09
N PRO A 2 47.55 23.69 -29.78
CA PRO A 2 47.75 22.51 -28.95
C PRO A 2 46.53 21.55 -28.89
N ASN A 3 46.90 20.28 -28.82
CA ASN A 3 46.24 19.08 -28.27
C ASN A 3 44.91 19.28 -27.49
N GLN A 4 43.79 18.81 -28.04
CA GLN A 4 42.55 18.60 -27.27
C GLN A 4 42.54 17.19 -26.67
N GLN A 5 43.20 17.06 -25.51
CA GLN A 5 43.07 15.93 -24.61
C GLN A 5 41.70 15.97 -23.90
N ASN A 6 41.01 14.82 -23.92
CA ASN A 6 40.29 14.28 -22.77
C ASN A 6 39.32 15.22 -22.05
N THR A 7 38.20 15.55 -22.68
CA THR A 7 36.97 15.73 -21.91
C THR A 7 36.37 14.34 -21.70
N HIS A 8 36.97 13.57 -20.79
CA HIS A 8 36.21 12.56 -20.06
C HIS A 8 35.05 13.31 -19.42
N GLN A 9 33.87 13.27 -20.05
CA GLN A 9 32.64 13.47 -19.33
C GLN A 9 32.69 12.47 -18.18
N VAL A 10 32.97 12.97 -16.98
CA VAL A 10 32.67 12.26 -15.75
C VAL A 10 31.15 12.19 -15.73
N LYS A 11 30.62 11.13 -16.37
CA LYS A 11 29.25 10.69 -16.21
C LYS A 11 29.06 10.63 -14.69
N ALA A 12 28.28 11.58 -14.16
CA ALA A 12 27.96 11.65 -12.75
C ALA A 12 27.68 10.22 -12.29
N ALA A 13 28.48 9.75 -11.33
CA ALA A 13 28.39 8.38 -10.86
C ALA A 13 26.94 8.10 -10.51
N ASP A 14 26.33 7.19 -11.25
CA ASP A 14 24.96 6.77 -11.06
C ASP A 14 24.87 6.27 -9.60
N PRO A 15 24.11 6.92 -8.70
CA PRO A 15 24.06 6.53 -7.29
C PRO A 15 23.54 5.10 -7.10
N HIS A 16 23.06 4.46 -8.18
CA HIS A 16 22.58 3.09 -8.24
C HIS A 16 23.62 2.05 -8.72
N ALA A 17 24.90 2.42 -8.88
CA ALA A 17 25.95 1.56 -9.45
C ALA A 17 26.23 0.21 -8.71
N GLY A 18 25.59 -0.03 -7.55
CA GLY A 18 25.65 -1.30 -6.81
C GLY A 18 24.33 -2.07 -6.69
N TYR A 19 23.22 -1.58 -7.26
CA TYR A 19 21.92 -2.24 -7.18
C TYR A 19 21.70 -3.19 -8.37
N SER A 20 21.18 -4.39 -8.10
CA SER A 20 20.85 -5.33 -9.18
C SER A 20 19.73 -4.75 -10.07
N PRO A 21 19.95 -4.62 -11.41
CA PRO A 21 18.95 -4.08 -12.34
C PRO A 21 17.64 -4.88 -12.39
N ARG A 22 17.62 -6.11 -11.84
CA ARG A 22 16.43 -6.97 -11.77
C ARG A 22 15.57 -6.72 -10.54
N LEU A 23 16.12 -6.10 -9.48
CA LEU A 23 15.45 -5.95 -8.18
C LEU A 23 15.12 -4.50 -7.81
N CYS A 24 15.83 -3.54 -8.41
CA CYS A 24 15.64 -2.11 -8.17
C CYS A 24 15.07 -1.48 -9.44
N ASN A 25 13.90 -0.86 -9.32
CA ASN A 25 13.29 -0.01 -10.35
C ASN A 25 13.09 1.39 -9.76
N GLU A 26 12.98 2.44 -10.57
CA GLU A 26 12.68 3.79 -10.08
C GLU A 26 11.39 3.83 -9.23
N ASP A 27 10.38 3.02 -9.59
CA ASP A 27 9.13 2.89 -8.82
C ASP A 27 9.26 2.13 -7.48
N LEU A 28 10.35 1.37 -7.32
CA LEU A 28 10.62 0.57 -6.10
C LEU A 28 11.69 1.22 -5.22
N ALA A 29 12.35 2.27 -5.71
CA ALA A 29 13.35 3.00 -4.96
C ALA A 29 12.69 3.71 -3.76
N PRO A 30 13.42 3.91 -2.67
CA PRO A 30 12.89 4.63 -1.51
C PRO A 30 12.44 6.04 -1.92
N THR A 31 11.18 6.38 -1.66
CA THR A 31 10.67 7.73 -1.91
C THR A 31 11.35 8.70 -0.95
N ARG A 32 12.17 9.62 -1.48
CA ARG A 32 12.96 10.57 -0.68
C ARG A 32 12.12 11.74 -0.15
N ASP A 33 11.00 12.08 -0.81
CA ASP A 33 10.06 13.14 -0.41
C ASP A 33 8.67 12.58 -0.11
N GLN A 34 8.31 12.49 1.17
CA GLN A 34 6.97 12.11 1.63
C GLN A 34 6.21 13.34 2.11
N ASN A 35 5.57 14.07 1.20
CA ASN A 35 4.79 15.28 1.52
C ASN A 35 3.35 14.98 2.02
N TRP A 36 3.18 13.91 2.80
CA TRP A 36 1.86 13.50 3.29
C TRP A 36 1.51 14.26 4.56
N SER A 37 0.59 15.22 4.43
CA SER A 37 -0.03 15.86 5.59
C SER A 37 -1.01 14.89 6.27
N TRP A 38 -1.28 15.13 7.56
CA TRP A 38 -2.34 14.44 8.31
C TRP A 38 -3.68 14.44 7.57
N TYR A 39 -4.01 15.54 6.88
CA TYR A 39 -5.22 15.63 6.07
C TYR A 39 -5.24 14.63 4.91
N ASN A 40 -4.12 14.38 4.24
CA ASN A 40 -4.04 13.42 3.14
C ASN A 40 -4.28 11.99 3.66
N ILE A 41 -3.73 11.69 4.85
CA ILE A 41 -3.92 10.40 5.53
C ILE A 41 -5.39 10.24 5.93
N PHE A 42 -5.98 11.27 6.55
CA PHE A 42 -7.40 11.26 6.92
C PHE A 42 -8.31 11.06 5.71
N SER A 43 -8.10 11.82 4.64
CA SER A 43 -8.88 11.70 3.40
C SER A 43 -8.77 10.31 2.77
N PHE A 44 -7.57 9.71 2.78
CA PHE A 44 -7.36 8.33 2.33
C PHE A 44 -8.20 7.33 3.14
N TRP A 45 -8.19 7.43 4.47
CA TRP A 45 -9.01 6.56 5.33
C TRP A 45 -10.51 6.79 5.15
N MET A 46 -10.95 8.05 4.99
CA MET A 46 -12.36 8.35 4.71
C MET A 46 -12.84 7.75 3.39
N SER A 47 -11.96 7.66 2.38
CA SER A 47 -12.27 6.98 1.12
C SER A 47 -12.43 5.46 1.30
N ASP A 48 -11.70 4.84 2.22
CA ASP A 48 -11.80 3.40 2.50
C ASP A 48 -13.10 3.05 3.24
N VAL A 49 -13.47 3.87 4.23
CA VAL A 49 -14.70 3.70 5.02
C VAL A 49 -15.95 3.86 4.15
N HIS A 50 -15.94 4.79 3.21
CA HIS A 50 -17.02 4.98 2.23
C HIS A 50 -16.94 3.97 1.07
N SER A 51 -16.76 2.70 1.41
CA SER A 51 -16.81 1.59 0.46
C SER A 51 -18.11 0.80 0.62
N MET A 52 -18.59 0.22 -0.48
CA MET A 52 -19.77 -0.64 -0.47
C MET A 52 -19.62 -1.82 0.51
N GLY A 53 -18.39 -2.32 0.68
CA GLY A 53 -18.11 -3.39 1.64
C GLY A 53 -18.45 -3.02 3.08
N GLY A 54 -18.07 -1.80 3.52
CA GLY A 54 -18.40 -1.30 4.85
C GLY A 54 -19.91 -1.21 5.08
N TYR A 55 -20.65 -0.73 4.08
CA TYR A 55 -22.11 -0.63 4.15
C TYR A 55 -22.80 -2.00 4.20
N VAL A 56 -22.33 -2.97 3.40
CA VAL A 56 -22.88 -4.34 3.40
C VAL A 56 -22.62 -5.04 4.74
N VAL A 57 -21.44 -4.86 5.34
CA VAL A 57 -21.14 -5.41 6.66
C VAL A 57 -22.03 -4.79 7.74
N ALA A 58 -22.20 -3.46 7.74
CA ALA A 58 -23.10 -2.79 8.66
C ALA A 58 -24.55 -3.28 8.51
N ALA A 59 -25.05 -3.37 7.28
CA ALA A 59 -26.38 -3.90 6.98
C ALA A 59 -26.55 -5.34 7.47
N SER A 60 -25.52 -6.19 7.29
CA SER A 60 -25.53 -7.58 7.75
C SER A 60 -25.72 -7.69 9.27
N PHE A 61 -25.10 -6.82 10.06
CA PHE A 61 -25.32 -6.80 11.51
C PHE A 61 -26.76 -6.43 11.89
N PHE A 62 -27.38 -5.49 11.18
CA PHE A 62 -28.80 -5.18 11.39
C PHE A 62 -29.70 -6.34 10.99
N THR A 63 -29.39 -7.07 9.91
CA THR A 63 -30.17 -8.26 9.52
C THR A 63 -30.06 -9.40 10.54
N LEU A 64 -28.97 -9.46 11.31
CA LEU A 64 -28.81 -10.40 12.42
C LEU A 64 -29.61 -10.01 13.68
N GLY A 65 -30.35 -8.89 13.65
CA GLY A 65 -31.21 -8.44 14.75
C GLY A 65 -30.49 -7.65 15.84
N LEU A 66 -29.26 -7.21 15.59
CA LEU A 66 -28.50 -6.39 16.55
C LEU A 66 -29.09 -4.99 16.68
N ALA A 67 -29.16 -4.48 17.91
CA ALA A 67 -29.58 -3.10 18.15
C ALA A 67 -28.51 -2.12 17.65
N SER A 68 -28.92 -0.92 17.20
CA SER A 68 -28.02 0.05 16.55
C SER A 68 -26.79 0.42 17.39
N TRP A 69 -26.92 0.48 18.71
CA TRP A 69 -25.81 0.77 19.62
C TRP A 69 -24.79 -0.37 19.71
N GLN A 70 -25.25 -1.63 19.59
CA GLN A 70 -24.37 -2.81 19.57
C GLN A 70 -23.58 -2.85 18.27
N VAL A 71 -24.25 -2.59 17.14
CA VAL A 71 -23.61 -2.50 15.82
C VAL A 71 -22.54 -1.42 15.82
N LEU A 72 -22.85 -0.23 16.37
CA LEU A 72 -21.89 0.86 16.51
C LEU A 72 -20.67 0.46 17.35
N LEU A 73 -20.86 -0.18 18.51
CA LEU A 73 -19.76 -0.64 19.34
C LEU A 73 -18.90 -1.70 18.65
N CYS A 74 -19.52 -2.69 18.00
CA CYS A 74 -18.80 -3.72 17.25
C CYS A 74 -17.96 -3.11 16.11
N LEU A 75 -18.52 -2.15 15.38
CA LEU A 75 -17.81 -1.41 14.32
C LEU A 75 -16.63 -0.61 14.89
N LEU A 76 -16.83 0.14 15.98
CA LEU A 76 -15.79 0.93 16.63
C LEU A 76 -14.64 0.06 17.15
N VAL A 77 -14.95 -1.05 17.80
CA VAL A 77 -13.93 -1.99 18.29
C VAL A 77 -13.19 -2.62 17.12
N GLY A 78 -13.91 -3.05 16.08
CA GLY A 78 -13.32 -3.64 14.88
C GLY A 78 -12.35 -2.69 14.18
N ILE A 79 -12.77 -1.44 13.93
CA ILE A 79 -11.91 -0.45 13.25
C ILE A 79 -10.69 -0.07 14.09
N CYS A 80 -10.81 -0.01 15.43
CA CYS A 80 -9.67 0.22 16.32
C CYS A 80 -8.63 -0.90 16.23
N ILE A 81 -9.07 -2.17 16.18
CA ILE A 81 -8.17 -3.31 16.01
C ILE A 81 -7.49 -3.26 14.63
N VAL A 82 -8.26 -3.00 13.58
CA VAL A 82 -7.72 -2.85 12.21
C VAL A 82 -6.69 -1.72 12.16
N GLN A 83 -6.99 -0.56 12.74
CA GLN A 83 -6.07 0.58 12.84
C GLN A 83 -4.78 0.22 13.56
N LEU A 84 -4.85 -0.55 14.65
CA LEU A 84 -3.65 -0.98 15.37
C LEU A 84 -2.77 -1.87 14.48
N CYS A 85 -3.36 -2.90 13.86
CA CYS A 85 -2.66 -3.81 12.95
C CYS A 85 -2.10 -3.09 11.72
N ALA A 86 -2.87 -2.18 11.12
CA ALA A 86 -2.45 -1.39 9.98
C ALA A 86 -1.25 -0.50 10.33
N ASN A 87 -1.27 0.18 11.49
CA ASN A 87 -0.15 0.99 11.95
C ASN A 87 1.12 0.16 12.21
N LEU A 88 0.97 -1.05 12.78
CA LEU A 88 2.09 -1.98 12.99
C LEU A 88 2.75 -2.39 11.67
N VAL A 89 1.95 -2.68 10.64
CA VAL A 89 2.45 -3.07 9.30
C VAL A 89 2.97 -1.85 8.53
N ALA A 90 2.35 -0.68 8.69
CA ALA A 90 2.73 0.53 7.98
C ALA A 90 4.03 1.14 8.50
N LYS A 91 4.30 1.09 9.81
CA LYS A 91 5.50 1.69 10.43
C LYS A 91 6.83 1.35 9.72
N PRO A 92 7.17 0.07 9.45
CA PRO A 92 8.41 -0.25 8.74
C PRO A 92 8.43 0.26 7.29
N SER A 93 7.28 0.25 6.60
CA SER A 93 7.16 0.76 5.23
C SER A 93 7.27 2.29 5.17
N GLN A 94 6.73 3.00 6.15
CA GLN A 94 6.84 4.45 6.29
C GLN A 94 8.27 4.88 6.60
N MET A 95 8.94 4.22 7.56
CA MET A 95 10.32 4.54 7.94
C MET A 95 11.34 4.27 6.83
N ALA A 96 11.15 3.20 6.06
CA ALA A 96 12.04 2.84 4.97
C ALA A 96 11.69 3.53 3.65
N GLY A 97 10.52 4.17 3.54
CA GLY A 97 10.06 4.84 2.32
C GLY A 97 9.89 3.90 1.12
N VAL A 98 9.84 2.59 1.35
CA VAL A 98 9.75 1.57 0.30
C VAL A 98 8.36 0.93 0.27
N PRO A 99 7.89 0.51 -0.92
CA PRO A 99 6.58 -0.10 -1.06
C PRO A 99 6.49 -1.43 -0.29
N TYR A 100 5.27 -1.80 0.11
CA TYR A 100 4.99 -3.04 0.84
C TYR A 100 5.61 -4.29 0.19
N ALA A 101 5.60 -4.37 -1.15
CA ALA A 101 6.20 -5.47 -1.90
C ALA A 101 7.71 -5.64 -1.62
N VAL A 102 8.43 -4.55 -1.31
CA VAL A 102 9.86 -4.57 -0.96
C VAL A 102 10.05 -5.00 0.49
N ILE A 103 9.19 -4.55 1.42
CA ILE A 103 9.22 -5.00 2.82
C ILE A 103 8.93 -6.51 2.92
N CYS A 104 7.99 -7.02 2.12
CA CYS A 104 7.71 -8.46 2.07
C CYS A 104 8.90 -9.32 1.65
N ARG A 105 9.87 -8.76 0.90
CA ARG A 105 11.11 -9.47 0.54
C ARG A 105 11.98 -9.76 1.76
N GLN A 106 11.90 -8.96 2.83
CA GLN A 106 12.64 -9.23 4.07
C GLN A 106 12.11 -10.48 4.79
N ALA A 107 10.81 -10.78 4.68
CA ALA A 107 10.18 -11.93 5.34
C ALA A 107 10.16 -13.20 4.47
N PHE A 108 9.89 -13.06 3.16
CA PHE A 108 9.67 -14.20 2.25
C PHE A 108 10.81 -14.40 1.23
N GLY A 109 11.83 -13.55 1.23
CA GLY A 109 12.89 -13.54 0.22
C GLY A 109 12.43 -12.96 -1.13
N VAL A 110 13.38 -12.81 -2.05
CA VAL A 110 13.16 -12.14 -3.35
C VAL A 110 12.14 -12.89 -4.21
N PHE A 111 12.26 -14.22 -4.30
CA PHE A 111 11.33 -15.05 -5.09
C PHE A 111 10.04 -15.36 -4.34
N GLY A 112 10.08 -15.50 -3.01
CA GLY A 112 8.89 -15.78 -2.20
C GLY A 112 7.95 -14.59 -2.06
N ALA A 113 8.42 -13.36 -2.23
CA ALA A 113 7.58 -12.15 -2.24
C ALA A 113 6.56 -12.11 -3.40
N ASN A 114 6.73 -12.91 -4.46
CA ASN A 114 5.75 -13.00 -5.54
C ASN A 114 4.45 -13.68 -5.11
N ILE A 115 4.51 -14.63 -4.17
CA ILE A 115 3.32 -15.35 -3.69
C ILE A 115 2.32 -14.39 -3.01
N PRO A 116 2.69 -13.59 -1.98
CA PRO A 116 1.77 -12.65 -1.37
C PRO A 116 1.35 -11.54 -2.34
N ALA A 117 2.20 -11.15 -3.29
CA ALA A 117 1.83 -10.18 -4.32
C ALA A 117 0.71 -10.71 -5.25
N VAL A 118 0.82 -11.96 -5.73
CA VAL A 118 -0.20 -12.60 -6.58
C VAL A 118 -1.50 -12.79 -5.82
N ILE A 119 -1.45 -13.30 -4.59
CA ILE A 119 -2.65 -13.49 -3.75
C ILE A 119 -3.37 -12.16 -3.56
N ARG A 120 -2.64 -11.09 -3.22
CA ARG A 120 -3.21 -9.75 -3.06
C ARG A 120 -3.80 -9.22 -4.38
N GLY A 121 -3.16 -9.49 -5.51
CA GLY A 121 -3.67 -9.11 -6.83
C GLY A 121 -4.99 -9.81 -7.20
N LEU A 122 -5.10 -11.11 -6.91
CA LEU A 122 -6.32 -11.89 -7.16
C LEU A 122 -7.51 -11.37 -6.33
N ILE A 123 -7.28 -11.06 -5.05
CA ILE A 123 -8.30 -10.48 -4.18
C ILE A 123 -8.74 -9.11 -4.71
N ALA A 124 -7.79 -8.27 -5.15
CA ALA A 124 -8.09 -6.97 -5.72
C ALA A 124 -8.94 -7.08 -7.00
N PHE A 125 -8.64 -8.04 -7.88
CA PHE A 125 -9.44 -8.31 -9.08
C PHE A 125 -10.87 -8.72 -8.75
N ALA A 126 -11.05 -9.65 -7.80
CA ALA A 126 -12.38 -10.06 -7.34
C ALA A 126 -13.16 -8.88 -6.75
N TRP A 127 -12.51 -8.05 -5.94
CA TRP A 127 -13.13 -6.87 -5.33
C TRP A 127 -13.51 -5.81 -6.36
N TYR A 128 -12.68 -5.58 -7.37
CA TYR A 128 -13.00 -4.70 -8.49
C TYR A 128 -14.24 -5.18 -9.26
N GLY A 129 -14.37 -6.49 -9.47
CA GLY A 129 -15.55 -7.10 -10.08
C GLY A 129 -16.84 -6.84 -9.28
N ILE A 130 -16.80 -7.03 -7.96
CA ILE A 130 -17.95 -6.76 -7.07
C ILE A 130 -18.35 -5.28 -7.14
N GLN A 131 -17.38 -4.36 -7.05
CA GLN A 131 -17.66 -2.92 -7.14
C GLN A 131 -18.26 -2.53 -8.50
N THR A 132 -17.77 -3.13 -9.59
CA THR A 132 -18.30 -2.88 -10.93
C THR A 132 -19.74 -3.37 -11.07
N TYR A 133 -20.04 -4.58 -10.57
CA TYR A 133 -21.40 -5.12 -10.58
C TYR A 133 -22.38 -4.25 -9.78
N LEU A 134 -21.99 -3.86 -8.56
CA LEU A 134 -22.81 -3.00 -7.69
C LEU A 134 -22.97 -1.56 -8.23
N ALA A 135 -22.04 -1.07 -9.06
CA ALA A 135 -22.16 0.25 -9.68
C ALA A 135 -23.02 0.24 -10.95
N ALA A 136 -23.11 -0.90 -11.63
CA ALA A 136 -23.88 -1.06 -12.87
C ALA A 136 -25.37 -1.37 -12.63
N ASN A 137 -25.75 -1.76 -11.42
CA ASN A 137 -27.11 -2.14 -11.03
C ASN A 137 -27.67 -1.22 -9.94
#